data_AF-A0A4U7CFK3-F1
#
_entry.id   AF-A0A4U7CFK3-F1
#
_cell.length_a   1.000
_cell.length_b   1.000
_cell.length_c   1.000
_cell.angle_alpha   90.00
_cell.angle_beta   90.00
_cell.angle_gamma   90.00
#
_symmetry.space_group_name_H-M   'P 1'
#
loop_
_entity.id
_entity.type
_entity.pdbx_description
1 polymer ?
#
loop_
_entity_poly.entity_id
_entity_poly.type
_entity_poly.pdbx_seq_one_letter_code
_entity_poly.pdbx_strand_id
1 'polypeptide(L)'
;MTPGDGAGRRASGLSRRRLLAGIGGVGAVGMASGIGTGAYLADRETFANNVFGAGEVGLTVDGTPTNGVVTVGPLAVDRTTFADRPEPETFEVEASANPVRVWLATDCPDGDSLGNALEVEVVVDGESVTGGYRPLAEVERDLATGVRIDAGCLDPDGDPIVVEVAPYLPVDSPDVGGQATDLTVRLYAEQCRHVSEEQANAPGGNPFADVVCEETDCPECVPFGKADFGASTAVGDVLPLEMLLDGARPHQIEITGVETKDDGEVVGVAFRLRDADGDSGPDMCTVAVKGGPDRDPDPVAVDPVDPETDGIVFAPVNPKNGTRYGVSNVTIGVCIDTVETGGGGDCVVCDDEAVSLASLDIGYRGSDEQSIAVVSTKGGTSGTLFAGRVTDGDAFTLDGSDVTRKGKNGNTNGGGPADRLGPEIEIAVDGGATIPIHVSCSEPLAVGMRFGPADEFEIVGGTTTDGEPLCGTEAN
;
A
#
# COMPACT_ATOMS: atom_id res chain seq x y z
N MET A 1 -20.97 91.64 -28.15
CA MET A 1 -21.89 90.98 -29.09
C MET A 1 -21.97 89.52 -28.70
N THR A 2 -23.11 89.08 -28.17
CA THR A 2 -23.61 87.69 -28.19
C THR A 2 -24.37 87.48 -29.52
N PRO A 3 -24.72 86.27 -30.02
CA PRO A 3 -24.99 84.99 -29.30
C PRO A 3 -24.54 83.69 -30.04
N GLY A 4 -24.85 82.50 -29.48
CA GLY A 4 -25.12 81.30 -30.30
C GLY A 4 -24.69 79.94 -29.74
N ASP A 5 -25.61 79.29 -29.02
CA ASP A 5 -25.61 77.87 -28.65
C ASP A 5 -25.57 76.91 -29.87
N GLY A 6 -25.04 75.69 -29.67
CA GLY A 6 -25.18 74.61 -30.64
C GLY A 6 -24.42 73.33 -30.27
N ALA A 7 -25.15 72.40 -29.66
CA ALA A 7 -24.72 71.06 -29.28
C ALA A 7 -24.10 70.24 -30.43
N GLY A 8 -23.19 69.32 -30.08
CA GLY A 8 -22.74 68.29 -31.01
C GLY A 8 -21.64 67.40 -30.45
N ARG A 9 -22.03 66.24 -29.90
CA ARG A 9 -21.16 65.10 -29.62
C ARG A 9 -20.11 64.92 -30.73
N ARG A 10 -18.82 64.95 -30.38
CA ARG A 10 -17.79 64.29 -31.18
C ARG A 10 -17.21 63.15 -30.37
N ALA A 11 -17.47 61.95 -30.89
CA ALA A 11 -16.95 60.69 -30.45
C ALA A 11 -15.41 60.71 -30.51
N SER A 12 -14.77 60.41 -29.40
CA SER A 12 -13.42 59.88 -29.37
C SER A 12 -13.45 58.54 -30.10
N GLY A 13 -13.08 58.59 -31.38
CA GLY A 13 -12.92 57.42 -32.23
C GLY A 13 -11.73 56.58 -31.78
N LEU A 14 -11.97 55.67 -30.84
CA LEU A 14 -11.11 54.53 -30.58
C LEU A 14 -11.93 53.29 -30.94
N SER A 15 -11.69 52.76 -32.14
CA SER A 15 -12.31 51.49 -32.55
C SER A 15 -11.86 50.39 -31.60
N ARG A 16 -12.75 49.45 -31.25
CA ARG A 16 -12.46 48.29 -30.39
C ARG A 16 -11.19 47.51 -30.80
N ARG A 17 -10.76 47.60 -32.06
CA ARG A 17 -9.52 46.96 -32.56
C ARG A 17 -8.22 47.63 -32.13
N ARG A 18 -8.24 48.90 -31.70
CA ARG A 18 -7.02 49.58 -31.22
C ARG A 18 -6.77 49.39 -29.72
N LEU A 19 -7.79 48.96 -28.97
CA LEU A 19 -7.64 48.58 -27.55
C LEU A 19 -7.10 47.14 -27.40
N LEU A 20 -7.32 46.29 -28.41
CA LEU A 20 -6.86 44.89 -28.41
C LEU A 20 -5.46 44.69 -29.01
N ALA A 21 -4.79 45.76 -29.46
CA ALA A 21 -3.44 45.69 -30.02
C ALA A 21 -2.35 46.07 -28.99
N GLY A 22 -2.72 46.29 -27.72
CA GLY A 22 -1.81 46.74 -26.64
C GLY A 22 -1.46 45.68 -25.59
N ILE A 23 -1.85 44.42 -25.79
CA ILE A 23 -1.43 43.28 -24.95
C ILE A 23 -0.79 42.26 -25.89
N GLY A 24 0.37 42.64 -26.40
CA GLY A 24 1.14 41.85 -27.37
C GLY A 24 2.60 42.21 -27.24
N GLY A 25 3.18 41.88 -26.09
CA GLY A 25 4.59 42.13 -25.81
C GLY A 25 4.99 41.68 -24.41
N VAL A 26 5.79 40.61 -24.38
CA VAL A 26 6.56 40.02 -23.27
C VAL A 26 5.85 38.95 -22.44
N GLY A 27 6.33 37.71 -22.59
CA GLY A 27 5.95 36.55 -21.79
C GLY A 27 6.34 35.24 -22.48
N ALA A 28 7.63 34.95 -22.57
CA ALA A 28 8.12 33.65 -22.99
C ALA A 28 8.55 32.84 -21.75
N VAL A 29 7.60 32.49 -20.88
CA VAL A 29 7.64 31.40 -19.89
C VAL A 29 6.18 31.11 -19.48
N GLY A 30 5.76 29.84 -19.42
CA GLY A 30 4.59 29.40 -18.66
C GLY A 30 3.30 29.15 -19.44
N MET A 31 3.13 27.93 -19.95
CA MET A 31 1.82 27.34 -20.26
C MET A 31 1.83 25.84 -19.93
N ALA A 32 1.61 25.52 -18.66
CA ALA A 32 1.06 24.24 -18.23
C ALA A 32 0.39 24.46 -16.87
N SER A 33 -0.86 24.93 -16.88
CA SER A 33 -1.68 25.02 -15.67
C SER A 33 -3.12 24.62 -15.94
N GLY A 34 -3.60 23.63 -15.17
CA GLY A 34 -4.93 23.66 -14.57
C GLY A 34 -5.96 22.63 -15.03
N ILE A 35 -5.96 21.43 -14.45
CA ILE A 35 -7.13 20.59 -14.06
C ILE A 35 -6.59 19.68 -12.94
N GLY A 36 -7.08 19.57 -11.70
CA GLY A 36 -8.09 20.22 -10.90
C GLY A 36 -8.06 19.47 -9.55
N THR A 37 -7.96 20.16 -8.42
CA THR A 37 -8.10 19.55 -7.08
C THR A 37 -9.18 20.31 -6.32
N GLY A 38 -10.30 19.64 -6.07
CA GLY A 38 -11.35 20.11 -5.18
C GLY A 38 -11.04 19.64 -3.77
N ALA A 39 -10.74 20.56 -2.86
CA ALA A 39 -10.66 20.25 -1.44
C ALA A 39 -12.09 20.17 -0.85
N TYR A 40 -12.38 19.06 -0.19
CA TYR A 40 -13.62 18.82 0.55
C TYR A 40 -13.53 19.57 1.89
N LEU A 41 -14.25 20.68 2.03
CA LEU A 41 -14.40 21.38 3.31
C LEU A 41 -15.66 20.84 4.01
N ALA A 42 -15.49 20.17 5.15
CA ALA A 42 -16.60 19.90 6.06
C ALA A 42 -17.06 21.21 6.70
N ASP A 43 -18.36 21.44 6.61
CA ASP A 43 -18.99 22.75 6.46
C ASP A 43 -19.18 23.56 7.76
N ARG A 44 -19.33 24.89 7.60
CA ARG A 44 -20.33 25.76 8.24
C ARG A 44 -20.31 27.14 7.55
N GLU A 45 -20.95 27.24 6.38
CA GLU A 45 -21.85 28.32 5.87
C GLU A 45 -21.44 29.81 6.10
N THR A 46 -21.42 30.77 5.16
CA THR A 46 -21.93 30.96 3.79
C THR A 46 -21.17 32.17 3.18
N PHE A 47 -20.83 32.22 1.88
CA PHE A 47 -21.05 33.38 0.98
C PHE A 47 -20.71 33.03 -0.47
N ALA A 48 -21.67 33.27 -1.38
CA ALA A 48 -21.56 33.03 -2.81
C ALA A 48 -20.62 34.04 -3.50
N ASN A 49 -19.72 33.52 -4.34
CA ASN A 49 -18.82 34.22 -5.26
C ASN A 49 -17.64 34.98 -4.64
N ASN A 50 -16.70 34.26 -4.03
CA ASN A 50 -15.32 34.71 -4.02
C ASN A 50 -14.42 33.70 -4.75
N VAL A 51 -13.70 34.18 -5.77
CA VAL A 51 -12.49 33.53 -6.28
C VAL A 51 -11.40 33.86 -5.26
N PHE A 52 -11.13 32.95 -4.34
CA PHE A 52 -9.92 32.96 -3.52
C PHE A 52 -9.02 31.84 -4.01
N GLY A 53 -7.91 32.19 -4.66
CA GLY A 53 -6.78 31.27 -4.82
C GLY A 53 -6.12 31.13 -3.46
N ALA A 54 -6.50 30.09 -2.71
CA ALA A 54 -5.72 29.65 -1.55
C ALA A 54 -4.35 29.23 -2.08
N GLY A 55 -3.28 29.74 -1.46
CA GLY A 55 -1.91 29.60 -1.93
C GLY A 55 -1.54 28.14 -2.14
N GLU A 56 -0.74 27.90 -3.17
CA GLU A 56 -0.11 26.61 -3.45
C GLU A 56 0.68 26.17 -2.20
N VAL A 57 0.25 25.06 -1.58
CA VAL A 57 1.12 24.26 -0.71
C VAL A 57 1.92 23.42 -1.68
N GLY A 58 3.18 23.80 -1.93
CA GLY A 58 4.05 23.03 -2.81
C GLY A 58 5.34 22.72 -2.08
N LEU A 59 5.69 21.45 -2.03
CA LEU A 59 7.02 20.97 -1.70
C LEU A 59 7.79 20.71 -2.99
N THR A 60 9.10 20.92 -2.94
CA THR A 60 10.02 20.36 -3.92
C THR A 60 10.91 19.33 -3.25
N VAL A 61 11.25 18.29 -4.00
CA VAL A 61 12.27 17.30 -3.67
C VAL A 61 13.36 17.44 -4.73
N ASP A 62 14.59 17.74 -4.29
CA ASP A 62 15.72 18.04 -5.16
C ASP A 62 15.39 19.12 -6.21
N GLY A 63 14.72 20.19 -5.78
CA GLY A 63 14.25 21.28 -6.63
C GLY A 63 13.11 20.94 -7.61
N THR A 64 12.54 19.74 -7.55
CA THR A 64 11.43 19.29 -8.41
C THR A 64 10.12 19.22 -7.64
N PRO A 65 9.00 19.79 -8.13
CA PRO A 65 7.71 19.69 -7.44
C PRO A 65 7.30 18.23 -7.20
N THR A 66 6.93 17.92 -5.97
CA THR A 66 6.51 16.55 -5.56
C THR A 66 5.01 16.51 -5.25
N ASN A 67 4.41 15.32 -5.40
CA ASN A 67 3.08 14.99 -4.90
C ASN A 67 3.09 14.51 -3.44
N GLY A 68 4.27 14.48 -2.80
CA GLY A 68 4.44 14.00 -1.44
C GLY A 68 4.78 12.51 -1.34
N VAL A 69 5.17 11.85 -2.43
CA VAL A 69 5.73 10.49 -2.40
C VAL A 69 7.15 10.52 -2.95
N VAL A 70 8.09 9.96 -2.21
CA VAL A 70 9.52 9.88 -2.56
C VAL A 70 9.95 8.43 -2.39
N THR A 71 10.45 7.83 -3.46
CA THR A 71 10.99 6.47 -3.43
C THR A 71 12.51 6.57 -3.31
N VAL A 72 13.08 6.00 -2.25
CA VAL A 72 14.51 5.97 -2.01
C VAL A 72 15.04 4.57 -2.27
N GLY A 73 15.78 4.43 -3.36
CA GLY A 73 16.33 3.14 -3.75
C GLY A 73 16.72 3.08 -5.23
N PRO A 74 17.11 1.88 -5.70
CA PRO A 74 17.12 0.63 -4.95
C PRO A 74 18.19 0.61 -3.85
N LEU A 75 17.82 0.21 -2.63
CA LEU A 75 18.75 0.01 -1.54
C LEU A 75 19.61 -1.22 -1.80
N ALA A 76 20.93 -1.08 -1.65
CA ALA A 76 21.86 -2.18 -1.86
C ALA A 76 21.78 -3.21 -0.73
N VAL A 77 21.62 -4.49 -1.11
CA VAL A 77 21.49 -5.63 -0.17
C VAL A 77 22.76 -6.49 -0.10
N ASP A 78 23.92 -5.94 -0.47
CA ASP A 78 25.16 -6.67 -0.33
C ASP A 78 25.54 -6.74 1.16
N ARG A 79 25.83 -7.94 1.65
CA ARG A 79 26.35 -8.15 3.01
C ARG A 79 27.70 -7.45 3.16
N THR A 80 27.81 -6.51 4.08
CA THR A 80 29.06 -5.79 4.35
C THR A 80 29.44 -5.83 5.82
N THR A 81 30.69 -5.45 6.13
CA THR A 81 30.99 -5.02 7.50
C THR A 81 30.46 -3.61 7.71
N PHE A 82 30.20 -3.22 8.95
CA PHE A 82 29.77 -1.85 9.26
C PHE A 82 30.73 -0.78 8.71
N ALA A 83 32.04 -1.07 8.63
CA ALA A 83 33.04 -0.15 8.09
C ALA A 83 32.97 -0.01 6.56
N ASP A 84 32.43 -1.01 5.87
CA ASP A 84 32.33 -1.11 4.41
C ASP A 84 30.89 -0.92 3.91
N ARG A 85 30.00 -0.39 4.76
CA ARG A 85 28.58 -0.17 4.41
C ARG A 85 28.42 0.86 3.27
N PRO A 86 27.33 0.78 2.48
CA PRO A 86 27.02 1.74 1.43
C PRO A 86 27.02 3.20 1.91
N GLU A 87 27.26 4.13 0.98
CA GLU A 87 27.01 5.55 1.24
C GLU A 87 25.50 5.79 1.36
N PRO A 88 25.05 6.74 2.21
CA PRO A 88 23.64 7.08 2.31
C PRO A 88 23.08 7.64 0.99
N GLU A 89 21.86 7.25 0.66
CA GLU A 89 21.06 7.97 -0.35
C GLU A 89 20.55 9.27 0.27
N THR A 90 20.48 10.35 -0.51
CA THR A 90 20.13 11.68 0.01
C THR A 90 19.15 12.38 -0.90
N PHE A 91 18.17 13.05 -0.32
CA PHE A 91 17.29 13.99 -1.01
C PHE A 91 17.02 15.24 -0.17
N GLU A 92 16.78 16.36 -0.85
CA GLU A 92 16.54 17.66 -0.25
C GLU A 92 15.06 18.02 -0.32
N VAL A 93 14.44 18.36 0.84
CA VAL A 93 13.06 18.82 0.92
C VAL A 93 13.01 20.34 1.10
N GLU A 94 12.28 21.00 0.21
CA GLU A 94 12.22 22.47 0.14
C GLU A 94 10.77 22.97 0.05
N ALA A 95 10.54 24.17 0.55
CA ALA A 95 9.29 24.88 0.36
C ALA A 95 9.30 25.62 -1.00
N SER A 96 8.29 25.40 -1.84
CA SER A 96 8.28 26.00 -3.19
C SER A 96 7.89 27.49 -3.23
N ALA A 97 7.02 27.93 -2.33
CA ALA A 97 6.36 29.24 -2.46
C ALA A 97 5.94 29.91 -1.15
N ASN A 98 5.51 29.13 -0.15
CA ASN A 98 5.05 29.65 1.14
C ASN A 98 5.70 28.85 2.26
N PRO A 99 5.90 29.45 3.45
CA PRO A 99 6.41 28.69 4.57
C PRO A 99 5.48 27.54 4.97
N VAL A 100 6.05 26.34 5.10
CA VAL A 100 5.33 25.10 5.39
C VAL A 100 5.93 24.36 6.56
N ARG A 101 5.11 23.58 7.25
CA ARG A 101 5.53 22.50 8.15
C ARG A 101 5.54 21.21 7.37
N VAL A 102 6.44 20.30 7.73
CA VAL A 102 6.64 19.07 6.97
C VAL A 102 6.69 17.87 7.92
N TRP A 103 5.90 16.86 7.58
CA TRP A 103 5.93 15.55 8.19
C TRP A 103 6.45 14.53 7.19
N LEU A 104 7.26 13.61 7.68
CA LEU A 104 7.78 12.46 6.97
C LEU A 104 7.18 11.21 7.59
N ALA A 105 6.59 10.35 6.77
CA ALA A 105 6.14 9.03 7.15
C ALA A 105 6.63 7.99 6.14
N THR A 106 6.54 6.73 6.50
CA THR A 106 6.76 5.59 5.60
C THR A 106 5.45 4.84 5.41
N ASP A 107 5.43 3.89 4.48
CA ASP A 107 4.36 2.89 4.45
C ASP A 107 4.56 1.88 5.59
N CYS A 108 3.52 1.10 5.88
CA CYS A 108 3.66 -0.01 6.81
C CYS A 108 4.52 -1.10 6.16
N PRO A 109 5.34 -1.81 6.95
CA PRO A 109 6.23 -2.81 6.41
C PRO A 109 5.47 -4.00 5.85
N ASP A 110 5.96 -4.55 4.74
CA ASP A 110 5.38 -5.73 4.09
C ASP A 110 5.71 -7.05 4.82
N GLY A 111 6.59 -7.00 5.82
CA GLY A 111 6.94 -8.14 6.68
C GLY A 111 7.89 -9.16 6.05
N ASP A 112 8.56 -8.82 4.94
CA ASP A 112 9.45 -9.75 4.26
C ASP A 112 10.80 -9.96 4.99
N SER A 113 11.47 -11.06 4.66
CA SER A 113 12.77 -11.42 5.24
C SER A 113 13.85 -10.34 5.02
N LEU A 114 13.75 -9.58 3.92
CA LEU A 114 14.70 -8.53 3.60
C LEU A 114 14.50 -7.32 4.51
N GLY A 115 13.28 -6.90 4.76
CA GLY A 115 12.94 -5.82 5.69
C GLY A 115 13.36 -6.11 7.12
N ASN A 116 13.35 -7.38 7.52
CA ASN A 116 13.82 -7.83 8.84
C ASN A 116 15.35 -7.89 8.94
N ALA A 117 16.04 -8.16 7.83
CA ALA A 117 17.49 -8.34 7.80
C ALA A 117 18.27 -7.05 7.48
N LEU A 118 17.71 -6.18 6.63
CA LEU A 118 18.32 -4.92 6.18
C LEU A 118 18.18 -3.88 7.29
N GLU A 119 19.29 -3.40 7.83
CA GLU A 119 19.27 -2.30 8.78
C GLU A 119 19.32 -0.96 8.05
N VAL A 120 18.48 0.00 8.46
CA VAL A 120 18.44 1.35 7.92
C VAL A 120 18.55 2.38 9.04
N GLU A 121 19.32 3.43 8.80
CA GLU A 121 19.28 4.65 9.60
C GLU A 121 18.74 5.79 8.74
N VAL A 122 17.75 6.53 9.26
CA VAL A 122 17.25 7.76 8.63
C VAL A 122 17.71 8.95 9.45
N VAL A 123 18.39 9.89 8.79
CA VAL A 123 18.92 11.11 9.39
C VAL A 123 18.28 12.31 8.71
N VAL A 124 17.81 13.27 9.50
CA VAL A 124 17.20 14.51 9.05
C VAL A 124 18.03 15.67 9.61
N ASP A 125 18.60 16.49 8.73
CA ASP A 125 19.49 17.62 9.09
C ASP A 125 20.60 17.23 10.09
N GLY A 126 21.14 16.02 9.92
CA GLY A 126 22.20 15.47 10.79
C GLY A 126 21.72 14.90 12.12
N GLU A 127 20.41 14.85 12.39
CA GLU A 127 19.81 14.19 13.56
C GLU A 127 19.12 12.88 13.16
N SER A 128 19.50 11.78 13.82
CA SER A 128 18.92 10.46 13.56
C SER A 128 17.49 10.40 14.10
N VAL A 129 16.52 10.21 13.20
CA VAL A 129 15.10 10.06 13.58
C VAL A 129 14.73 8.62 13.93
N THR A 130 15.59 7.66 13.56
CA THR A 130 15.47 6.24 13.92
C THR A 130 16.27 5.87 15.17
N GLY A 131 17.11 6.76 15.70
CA GLY A 131 17.96 6.48 16.86
C GLY A 131 19.14 5.54 16.56
N GLY A 132 19.55 5.43 15.29
CA GLY A 132 20.58 4.53 14.79
C GLY A 132 20.07 3.58 13.71
N TYR A 133 20.92 2.61 13.35
CA TYR A 133 20.58 1.49 12.46
C TYR A 133 19.63 0.54 13.16
N ARG A 134 18.51 0.23 12.51
CA ARG A 134 17.50 -0.75 12.93
C ARG A 134 16.93 -1.48 11.73
N PRO A 135 16.32 -2.68 11.89
CA PRO A 135 15.66 -3.36 10.79
C PRO A 135 14.71 -2.43 10.02
N LEU A 136 14.72 -2.50 8.69
CA LEU A 136 13.88 -1.69 7.80
C LEU A 136 12.41 -1.81 8.19
N ALA A 137 11.95 -3.02 8.51
CA ALA A 137 10.57 -3.25 8.94
C ALA A 137 10.21 -2.52 10.26
N GLU A 138 11.17 -2.39 11.19
CA GLU A 138 10.97 -1.59 12.41
C GLU A 138 10.97 -0.09 12.10
N VAL A 139 11.86 0.36 11.21
CA VAL A 139 11.95 1.76 10.77
C VAL A 139 10.65 2.19 10.09
N GLU A 140 10.14 1.37 9.16
CA GLU A 140 8.88 1.61 8.45
C GLU A 140 7.70 1.66 9.41
N ARG A 141 7.64 0.73 10.37
CA ARG A 141 6.57 0.72 11.38
C ARG A 141 6.60 1.95 12.28
N ASP A 142 7.78 2.34 12.76
CA ASP A 142 7.92 3.51 13.65
C ASP A 142 7.60 4.81 12.91
N LEU A 143 8.11 4.96 11.67
CA LEU A 143 7.90 6.15 10.85
C LEU A 143 6.52 6.18 10.19
N ALA A 144 5.76 5.08 10.12
CA ALA A 144 4.39 5.07 9.59
C ALA A 144 3.44 6.04 10.31
N THR A 145 3.69 6.30 11.60
CA THR A 145 2.93 7.27 12.41
C THR A 145 3.35 8.72 12.18
N GLY A 146 4.35 8.95 11.33
CA GLY A 146 4.84 10.25 10.91
C GLY A 146 5.68 10.98 11.97
N VAL A 147 6.81 11.53 11.52
CA VAL A 147 7.67 12.42 12.30
C VAL A 147 7.67 13.81 11.67
N ARG A 148 7.61 14.85 12.51
CA ARG A 148 7.76 16.23 12.04
C ARG A 148 9.25 16.51 11.82
N ILE A 149 9.62 16.91 10.60
CA ILE A 149 11.02 17.07 10.18
C ILE A 149 11.46 18.53 10.09
N ASP A 150 10.53 19.49 10.18
CA ASP A 150 10.85 20.90 10.15
C ASP A 150 11.24 21.44 11.54
N ALA A 151 12.29 22.27 11.61
CA ALA A 151 12.68 23.02 12.81
C ALA A 151 11.81 24.29 13.00
N GLY A 152 10.49 24.14 12.86
CA GLY A 152 9.55 25.22 12.62
C GLY A 152 9.40 25.50 11.12
N CYS A 153 8.51 26.43 10.77
CA CYS A 153 8.16 26.72 9.37
C CYS A 153 9.34 26.81 8.41
N LEU A 154 9.45 25.83 7.51
CA LEU A 154 10.41 25.77 6.42
C LEU A 154 10.14 26.93 5.45
N ASP A 155 11.09 27.84 5.32
CA ASP A 155 10.99 29.03 4.47
C ASP A 155 11.42 28.70 3.03
N PRO A 156 10.69 29.17 1.99
CA PRO A 156 11.08 28.95 0.60
C PRO A 156 12.42 29.59 0.20
N ASP A 157 12.90 30.59 0.94
CA ASP A 157 14.22 31.20 0.74
C ASP A 157 15.26 30.66 1.77
N GLY A 158 14.89 29.63 2.55
CA GLY A 158 15.70 29.02 3.60
C GLY A 158 16.62 27.89 3.10
N ASP A 159 17.35 27.28 4.04
CA ASP A 159 18.11 26.07 3.77
C ASP A 159 17.16 24.86 3.62
N PRO A 160 17.43 23.93 2.69
CA PRO A 160 16.64 22.71 2.55
C PRO A 160 16.76 21.81 3.77
N ILE A 161 15.75 20.98 4.00
CA ILE A 161 15.86 19.86 4.94
C ILE A 161 16.54 18.71 4.20
N VAL A 162 17.71 18.28 4.68
CA VAL A 162 18.45 17.16 4.08
C VAL A 162 18.02 15.87 4.76
N VAL A 163 17.53 14.91 3.98
CA VAL A 163 17.19 13.57 4.45
C VAL A 163 18.20 12.58 3.89
N GLU A 164 18.90 11.88 4.78
CA GLU A 164 19.85 10.81 4.44
C GLU A 164 19.28 9.46 4.87
N VAL A 165 19.27 8.50 3.96
CA VAL A 165 18.83 7.11 4.20
C VAL A 165 20.05 6.21 4.02
N ALA A 166 20.55 5.66 5.12
CA ALA A 166 21.76 4.85 5.14
C ALA A 166 21.42 3.36 5.29
N PRO A 167 21.48 2.55 4.22
CA PRO A 167 21.26 1.12 4.31
C PRO A 167 22.52 0.39 4.78
N TYR A 168 22.33 -0.71 5.50
CA TYR A 168 23.39 -1.61 5.94
C TYR A 168 22.84 -3.03 6.11
N LEU A 169 23.39 -3.99 5.36
CA LEU A 169 23.11 -5.40 5.59
C LEU A 169 24.29 -6.07 6.31
N PRO A 170 24.13 -6.48 7.58
CA PRO A 170 25.18 -7.16 8.33
C PRO A 170 25.72 -8.42 7.63
N VAL A 171 27.02 -8.67 7.79
CA VAL A 171 27.70 -9.87 7.26
C VAL A 171 27.12 -11.19 7.76
N ASP A 172 26.51 -11.20 8.94
CA ASP A 172 25.91 -12.38 9.57
C ASP A 172 24.40 -12.51 9.28
N SER A 173 23.81 -11.60 8.48
CA SER A 173 22.39 -11.66 8.12
C SER A 173 22.03 -12.88 7.27
N PRO A 174 20.76 -13.33 7.23
CA PRO A 174 20.26 -14.38 6.32
C PRO A 174 20.56 -14.09 4.84
N ASP A 175 20.49 -15.12 3.98
CA ASP A 175 20.88 -15.00 2.57
C ASP A 175 19.79 -14.32 1.72
N VAL A 176 19.65 -13.02 1.93
CA VAL A 176 18.77 -12.11 1.17
C VAL A 176 19.51 -11.40 0.02
N GLY A 177 20.75 -11.82 -0.24
CA GLY A 177 21.63 -11.20 -1.24
C GLY A 177 21.07 -11.29 -2.67
N GLY A 178 21.11 -10.17 -3.40
CA GLY A 178 20.64 -10.05 -4.78
C GLY A 178 19.18 -9.61 -4.94
N GLN A 179 18.46 -9.41 -3.84
CA GLN A 179 17.18 -8.71 -3.82
C GLN A 179 17.42 -7.19 -3.88
N ALA A 180 16.40 -6.39 -4.16
CA ALA A 180 16.48 -4.95 -4.05
C ALA A 180 15.15 -4.49 -3.46
N THR A 181 15.21 -3.53 -2.56
CA THR A 181 14.00 -2.92 -2.00
C THR A 181 14.13 -1.41 -2.10
N ASP A 182 12.98 -0.75 -2.09
CA ASP A 182 12.85 0.68 -2.08
C ASP A 182 12.20 1.10 -0.77
N LEU A 183 12.72 2.15 -0.14
CA LEU A 183 12.02 2.79 0.97
C LEU A 183 11.08 3.86 0.40
N THR A 184 9.77 3.68 0.58
CA THR A 184 8.78 4.69 0.19
C THR A 184 8.52 5.66 1.34
N VAL A 185 8.81 6.93 1.08
CA VAL A 185 8.63 8.05 2.01
C VAL A 185 7.45 8.91 1.57
N ARG A 186 6.52 9.15 2.49
CA ARG A 186 5.37 10.03 2.33
C ARG A 186 5.64 11.36 3.05
N LEU A 187 5.60 12.45 2.29
CA LEU A 187 5.73 13.82 2.77
C LEU A 187 4.37 14.50 2.81
N TYR A 188 4.05 15.10 3.95
CA TYR A 188 2.89 15.97 4.09
C TYR A 188 3.34 17.38 4.45
N ALA A 189 2.80 18.38 3.76
CA ALA A 189 3.05 19.79 4.06
C ALA A 189 1.79 20.55 4.46
N GLU A 190 1.94 21.42 5.45
CA GLU A 190 0.89 22.35 5.87
C GLU A 190 1.39 23.79 5.89
N GLN A 191 0.62 24.74 5.33
CA GLN A 191 0.96 26.16 5.37
C GLN A 191 0.91 26.74 6.78
N CYS A 192 2.03 27.31 7.21
CA CYS A 192 2.21 27.84 8.56
C CYS A 192 1.26 28.96 9.00
N ARG A 193 0.81 29.79 8.06
CA ARG A 193 0.01 30.99 8.38
C ARG A 193 -1.38 30.70 8.96
N HIS A 194 -1.84 29.44 8.93
CA HIS A 194 -3.19 29.05 9.35
C HIS A 194 -3.24 28.30 10.69
N VAL A 195 -2.13 27.71 11.13
CA VAL A 195 -2.07 26.84 12.32
C VAL A 195 -0.91 27.33 13.19
N SER A 196 -1.11 27.49 14.50
CA SER A 196 -0.03 27.88 15.41
C SER A 196 0.93 26.71 15.68
N GLU A 197 2.17 26.99 16.10
CA GLU A 197 3.10 25.93 16.52
C GLU A 197 2.55 25.05 17.64
N GLU A 198 1.78 25.64 18.57
CA GLU A 198 1.15 24.89 19.66
C GLU A 198 0.07 23.93 19.14
N GLN A 199 -0.68 24.32 18.12
CA GLN A 199 -1.69 23.47 17.49
C GLN A 199 -1.06 22.37 16.63
N ALA A 200 0.00 22.70 15.87
CA ALA A 200 0.72 21.73 15.06
C ALA A 200 1.43 20.65 15.91
N ASN A 201 1.90 21.03 17.11
CA ASN A 201 2.52 20.11 18.06
C ASN A 201 1.53 19.35 18.96
N ALA A 202 0.23 19.62 18.85
CA ALA A 202 -0.78 18.87 19.57
C ALA A 202 -0.95 17.47 18.94
N PRO A 203 -1.45 16.46 19.69
CA PRO A 203 -1.62 15.10 19.15
C PRO A 203 -2.41 15.01 17.84
N GLY A 204 -3.38 15.89 17.61
CA GLY A 204 -4.16 15.95 16.37
C GLY A 204 -3.57 16.82 15.26
N GLY A 205 -2.35 17.34 15.44
CA GLY A 205 -1.63 18.12 14.42
C GLY A 205 -0.79 17.26 13.47
N ASN A 206 -0.47 16.02 13.87
CA ASN A 206 0.22 15.07 13.01
C ASN A 206 -0.79 14.35 12.09
N PRO A 207 -0.67 14.49 10.75
CA PRO A 207 -1.59 13.89 9.77
C PRO A 207 -1.52 12.36 9.72
N PHE A 208 -0.47 11.75 10.27
CA PHE A 208 -0.25 10.30 10.25
C PHE A 208 -0.47 9.62 11.61
N ALA A 209 -0.91 10.37 12.63
CA ALA A 209 -1.00 9.88 14.01
C ALA A 209 -1.91 8.67 14.21
N ASP A 210 -2.92 8.50 13.35
CA ASP A 210 -3.89 7.42 13.42
C ASP A 210 -3.51 6.20 12.56
N VAL A 211 -2.34 6.22 11.90
CA VAL A 211 -1.83 5.05 11.15
C VAL A 211 -1.47 3.95 12.14
N VAL A 212 -2.02 2.76 11.90
CA VAL A 212 -1.70 1.55 12.65
C VAL A 212 -1.17 0.55 11.64
N CYS A 213 0.09 0.14 11.80
CA CYS A 213 0.60 -1.00 11.08
C CYS A 213 0.15 -2.26 11.80
N GLU A 214 -0.67 -3.05 11.13
CA GLU A 214 -0.95 -4.40 11.59
C GLU A 214 0.40 -5.13 11.65
N GLU A 215 0.71 -5.76 12.79
CA GLU A 215 1.80 -6.72 12.82
C GLU A 215 1.40 -7.85 11.86
N THR A 216 2.37 -8.49 11.23
CA THR A 216 2.16 -9.80 10.59
C THR A 216 1.91 -10.82 11.70
N ASP A 217 0.84 -10.58 12.45
CA ASP A 217 0.39 -11.37 13.57
C ASP A 217 -0.06 -12.68 12.96
N CYS A 218 0.50 -13.77 13.44
CA CYS A 218 0.09 -15.11 13.07
C CYS A 218 -1.19 -15.45 13.84
N PRO A 219 -2.40 -15.20 13.29
CA PRO A 219 -3.62 -15.21 14.10
C PRO A 219 -3.89 -16.63 14.61
N GLU A 220 -3.57 -17.63 13.78
CA GLU A 220 -3.52 -19.02 14.17
C GLU A 220 -2.29 -19.72 13.58
N CYS A 221 -1.50 -20.36 14.46
CA CYS A 221 -0.36 -21.17 14.08
C CYS A 221 -0.78 -22.64 13.97
N VAL A 222 -0.96 -23.15 12.76
CA VAL A 222 -1.43 -24.53 12.53
C VAL A 222 -0.33 -25.46 12.03
N PRO A 223 -0.32 -26.74 12.44
CA PRO A 223 0.59 -27.74 11.87
C PRO A 223 0.38 -27.88 10.36
N PHE A 224 1.43 -27.61 9.59
CA PHE A 224 1.38 -27.55 8.13
C PHE A 224 1.90 -28.83 7.48
N GLY A 225 3.09 -29.24 7.89
CA GLY A 225 3.74 -30.40 7.30
C GLY A 225 4.97 -30.85 8.07
N LYS A 226 5.50 -32.00 7.65
CA LYS A 226 6.63 -32.67 8.28
C LYS A 226 7.64 -33.09 7.22
N ALA A 227 8.92 -32.81 7.44
CA ALA A 227 10.00 -33.27 6.58
C ALA A 227 10.90 -34.25 7.35
N ASP A 228 11.10 -35.45 6.80
CA ASP A 228 11.99 -36.47 7.37
C ASP A 228 13.41 -36.32 6.81
N PHE A 229 14.41 -36.45 7.68
CA PHE A 229 15.82 -36.28 7.34
C PHE A 229 16.48 -37.64 7.13
N GLY A 230 17.32 -37.71 6.09
CA GLY A 230 18.11 -38.89 5.76
C GLY A 230 19.36 -39.04 6.62
N ALA A 231 20.18 -40.04 6.30
CA ALA A 231 21.47 -40.28 6.98
C ALA A 231 22.53 -39.20 6.70
N SER A 232 22.29 -38.34 5.71
CA SER A 232 23.13 -37.20 5.35
C SER A 232 22.25 -36.08 4.84
N THR A 233 22.50 -34.86 5.30
CA THR A 233 21.84 -33.63 4.84
C THR A 233 22.89 -32.54 4.68
N ALA A 234 22.82 -31.80 3.59
CA ALA A 234 23.71 -30.69 3.27
C ALA A 234 22.92 -29.44 2.87
N VAL A 235 23.60 -28.29 2.90
CA VAL A 235 23.05 -27.04 2.36
C VAL A 235 22.75 -27.22 0.86
N GLY A 236 21.57 -26.77 0.45
CA GLY A 236 21.02 -26.93 -0.90
C GLY A 236 20.21 -28.22 -1.12
N ASP A 237 20.15 -29.13 -0.14
CA ASP A 237 19.25 -30.28 -0.22
C ASP A 237 17.78 -29.81 -0.14
N VAL A 238 16.92 -30.42 -0.96
CA VAL A 238 15.48 -30.14 -0.98
C VAL A 238 14.73 -31.38 -0.49
N LEU A 239 13.93 -31.22 0.57
CA LEU A 239 13.19 -32.31 1.21
C LEU A 239 11.68 -32.04 1.09
N PRO A 240 10.89 -32.99 0.55
CA PRO A 240 9.44 -32.81 0.45
C PRO A 240 8.78 -32.84 1.84
N LEU A 241 7.73 -32.04 2.03
CA LEU A 241 6.88 -32.14 3.20
C LEU A 241 5.82 -33.23 3.00
N GLU A 242 5.68 -34.08 4.01
CA GLU A 242 4.45 -34.79 4.30
C GLU A 242 3.44 -33.77 4.83
N MET A 243 2.44 -33.43 4.02
CA MET A 243 1.42 -32.45 4.39
C MET A 243 0.56 -32.98 5.54
N LEU A 244 0.43 -32.18 6.59
CA LEU A 244 -0.40 -32.47 7.76
C LEU A 244 -1.73 -31.70 7.72
N LEU A 245 -1.77 -30.59 6.98
CA LEU A 245 -2.97 -29.79 6.77
C LEU A 245 -3.77 -30.33 5.57
N ASP A 246 -5.05 -30.62 5.79
CA ASP A 246 -5.95 -31.13 4.76
C ASP A 246 -6.20 -30.07 3.67
N GLY A 247 -6.05 -30.44 2.40
CA GLY A 247 -6.25 -29.55 1.26
C GLY A 247 -5.04 -28.68 0.90
N ALA A 248 -3.98 -28.70 1.71
CA ALA A 248 -2.75 -27.98 1.41
C ALA A 248 -2.04 -28.55 0.17
N ARG A 249 -1.52 -27.66 -0.69
CA ARG A 249 -0.74 -28.05 -1.87
C ARG A 249 0.61 -28.67 -1.45
N PRO A 250 1.28 -29.45 -2.31
CA PRO A 250 2.61 -29.99 -1.99
C PRO A 250 3.63 -28.85 -1.76
N HIS A 251 4.38 -28.95 -0.66
CA HIS A 251 5.47 -28.04 -0.31
C HIS A 251 6.75 -28.83 -0.03
N GLN A 252 7.88 -28.14 -0.02
CA GLN A 252 9.20 -28.68 0.28
C GLN A 252 10.01 -27.70 1.12
N ILE A 253 11.01 -28.18 1.85
CA ILE A 253 12.02 -27.33 2.49
C ILE A 253 13.33 -27.40 1.71
N GLU A 254 13.98 -26.27 1.52
CA GLU A 254 15.37 -26.19 1.07
C GLU A 254 16.27 -25.89 2.27
N ILE A 255 17.31 -26.70 2.46
CA ILE A 255 18.24 -26.56 3.57
C ILE A 255 19.20 -25.40 3.30
N THR A 256 19.18 -24.38 4.16
CA THR A 256 20.04 -23.19 4.07
C THR A 256 21.22 -23.26 5.04
N GLY A 257 21.15 -24.10 6.07
CA GLY A 257 22.24 -24.31 7.04
C GLY A 257 22.18 -25.66 7.72
N VAL A 258 23.34 -26.21 8.10
CA VAL A 258 23.45 -27.45 8.88
C VAL A 258 24.52 -27.34 9.95
N GLU A 259 24.23 -27.88 11.14
CA GLU A 259 25.23 -28.14 12.17
C GLU A 259 25.43 -29.65 12.31
N THR A 260 26.69 -30.10 12.32
CA THR A 260 27.05 -31.52 12.46
C THR A 260 27.98 -31.78 13.65
N LYS A 261 27.90 -32.97 14.22
CA LYS A 261 28.92 -33.51 15.13
C LYS A 261 30.20 -33.93 14.40
N ASP A 262 31.24 -34.24 15.19
CA ASP A 262 32.52 -34.78 14.71
C ASP A 262 32.39 -36.07 13.88
N ASP A 263 31.32 -36.84 14.06
CA ASP A 263 31.02 -38.07 13.31
C ASP A 263 30.16 -37.84 12.06
N GLY A 264 29.80 -36.58 11.77
CA GLY A 264 29.01 -36.16 10.61
C GLY A 264 27.49 -36.25 10.81
N GLU A 265 26.99 -36.62 12.00
CA GLU A 265 25.55 -36.62 12.28
C GLU A 265 25.03 -35.18 12.40
N VAL A 266 23.97 -34.86 11.65
CA VAL A 266 23.32 -33.54 11.65
C VAL A 266 22.52 -33.36 12.95
N VAL A 267 22.81 -32.29 13.69
CA VAL A 267 22.21 -31.98 15.00
C VAL A 267 21.41 -30.68 15.02
N GLY A 268 21.46 -29.91 13.95
CA GLY A 268 20.66 -28.71 13.75
C GLY A 268 20.58 -28.35 12.28
N VAL A 269 19.50 -27.67 11.89
CA VAL A 269 19.22 -27.29 10.51
C VAL A 269 18.61 -25.90 10.46
N ALA A 270 18.95 -25.14 9.42
CA ALA A 270 18.24 -23.95 8.97
C ALA A 270 17.67 -24.26 7.58
N PHE A 271 16.47 -23.79 7.28
CA PHE A 271 15.80 -24.07 6.02
C PHE A 271 14.76 -23.02 5.68
N ARG A 272 14.40 -22.98 4.40
CA ARG A 272 13.24 -22.22 3.91
C ARG A 272 12.18 -23.11 3.29
N LEU A 273 10.93 -22.78 3.59
CA LEU A 273 9.74 -23.39 3.05
C LEU A 273 9.47 -22.86 1.64
N ARG A 274 9.15 -23.78 0.73
CA ARG A 274 8.84 -23.49 -0.67
C ARG A 274 7.66 -24.32 -1.14
N ASP A 275 6.96 -23.84 -2.15
CA ASP A 275 5.98 -24.66 -2.85
C ASP A 275 6.65 -25.64 -3.83
N ALA A 276 5.83 -26.37 -4.59
CA ALA A 276 6.29 -27.37 -5.56
C ALA A 276 7.03 -26.76 -6.77
N ASP A 277 6.78 -25.49 -7.08
CA ASP A 277 7.37 -24.78 -8.21
C ASP A 277 8.70 -24.09 -7.81
N GLY A 278 8.96 -23.99 -6.51
CA GLY A 278 10.19 -23.44 -5.94
C GLY A 278 10.04 -22.00 -5.46
N ASP A 279 8.82 -21.47 -5.47
CA ASP A 279 8.49 -20.16 -4.93
C ASP A 279 8.41 -20.22 -3.39
N SER A 280 8.49 -19.07 -2.73
CA SER A 280 8.42 -18.99 -1.26
C SER A 280 7.09 -19.54 -0.74
N GLY A 281 7.16 -20.35 0.32
CA GLY A 281 5.99 -20.89 1.01
C GLY A 281 5.32 -19.86 1.93
N PRO A 282 4.25 -20.25 2.64
CA PRO A 282 3.61 -19.40 3.66
C PRO A 282 4.53 -19.17 4.86
N ASP A 283 4.26 -18.10 5.61
CA ASP A 283 5.03 -17.74 6.81
C ASP A 283 4.95 -18.83 7.87
N MET A 284 6.11 -19.22 8.40
CA MET A 284 6.21 -20.18 9.49
C MET A 284 6.12 -19.44 10.82
N CYS A 285 5.37 -20.02 11.76
CA CYS A 285 5.24 -19.52 13.13
C CYS A 285 5.93 -20.42 14.14
N THR A 286 6.06 -21.72 13.83
CA THR A 286 6.77 -22.66 14.69
C THR A 286 7.52 -23.71 13.89
N VAL A 287 8.65 -24.12 14.45
CA VAL A 287 9.42 -25.27 13.97
C VAL A 287 9.76 -26.18 15.15
N ALA A 288 9.44 -27.46 15.03
CA ALA A 288 9.75 -28.46 16.04
C ALA A 288 10.71 -29.51 15.48
N VAL A 289 11.94 -29.57 16.03
CA VAL A 289 12.99 -30.50 15.57
C VAL A 289 13.00 -31.76 16.42
N LYS A 290 12.67 -32.92 15.83
CA LYS A 290 12.69 -34.20 16.52
C LYS A 290 14.07 -34.85 16.46
N GLY A 291 14.55 -35.29 17.62
CA GLY A 291 15.74 -36.14 17.73
C GLY A 291 15.71 -36.99 19.00
N GLY A 292 16.25 -38.21 18.93
CA GLY A 292 16.30 -39.15 20.05
C GLY A 292 14.98 -39.88 20.34
N PRO A 293 14.97 -40.79 21.34
CA PRO A 293 13.84 -41.69 21.57
C PRO A 293 12.64 -41.01 22.25
N ASP A 294 11.43 -41.31 21.74
CA ASP A 294 10.09 -41.14 22.33
C ASP A 294 9.83 -39.82 23.08
N ARG A 295 10.22 -38.69 22.46
CA ARG A 295 9.75 -37.37 22.86
C ARG A 295 9.17 -36.65 21.65
N ASP A 296 8.03 -36.02 21.86
CA ASP A 296 7.54 -35.04 20.91
C ASP A 296 8.45 -33.81 21.01
N PRO A 297 8.87 -33.23 19.88
CA PRO A 297 9.72 -32.07 19.88
C PRO A 297 8.96 -30.87 20.43
N ASP A 298 9.61 -30.09 21.30
CA ASP A 298 9.07 -28.80 21.72
C ASP A 298 9.19 -27.83 20.53
N PRO A 299 8.09 -27.19 20.09
CA PRO A 299 8.14 -26.20 19.03
C PRO A 299 8.91 -24.96 19.48
N VAL A 300 9.76 -24.46 18.59
CA VAL A 300 10.44 -23.17 18.70
C VAL A 300 9.65 -22.17 17.86
N ALA A 301 9.37 -20.99 18.41
CA ALA A 301 8.71 -19.92 17.67
C ALA A 301 9.64 -19.38 16.57
N VAL A 302 9.07 -19.08 15.42
CA VAL A 302 9.68 -18.27 14.37
C VAL A 302 9.10 -16.88 14.55
N ASP A 303 9.95 -15.91 14.87
CA ASP A 303 9.55 -14.56 15.25
C ASP A 303 10.60 -13.56 14.69
N PRO A 304 10.21 -12.67 13.76
CA PRO A 304 8.90 -12.58 13.13
C PRO A 304 8.58 -13.82 12.28
N VAL A 305 7.30 -14.02 11.96
CA VAL A 305 6.89 -15.15 11.11
C VAL A 305 7.44 -14.98 9.70
N ASP A 306 8.00 -16.05 9.15
CA ASP A 306 8.76 -16.00 7.89
C ASP A 306 8.79 -17.39 7.24
N PRO A 307 8.80 -17.52 5.89
CA PRO A 307 9.01 -18.80 5.22
C PRO A 307 10.41 -19.39 5.46
N GLU A 308 11.35 -18.67 6.06
CA GLU A 308 12.68 -19.14 6.43
C GLU A 308 12.92 -19.12 7.95
N THR A 309 13.71 -20.07 8.45
CA THR A 309 14.15 -20.05 9.86
C THR A 309 15.20 -18.97 10.09
N ASP A 310 15.05 -18.18 11.16
CA ASP A 310 16.07 -17.24 11.66
C ASP A 310 17.28 -17.98 12.30
N GLY A 311 18.03 -18.69 11.46
CA GLY A 311 19.20 -19.47 11.83
C GLY A 311 18.95 -20.95 12.16
N ILE A 312 19.97 -21.60 12.74
CA ILE A 312 19.98 -23.05 12.97
C ILE A 312 19.06 -23.43 14.13
N VAL A 313 18.02 -24.20 13.84
CA VAL A 313 17.15 -24.83 14.83
C VAL A 313 17.72 -26.20 15.22
N PHE A 314 17.92 -26.42 16.51
CA PHE A 314 18.65 -27.59 17.01
C PHE A 314 17.76 -28.70 17.54
N ALA A 315 18.20 -29.94 17.31
CA ALA A 315 17.62 -31.10 17.98
C ALA A 315 17.83 -31.06 19.51
N PRO A 316 16.95 -31.74 20.28
CA PRO A 316 17.03 -31.79 21.73
C PRO A 316 18.36 -32.34 22.24
N VAL A 317 18.74 -31.90 23.44
CA VAL A 317 19.92 -32.41 24.13
C VAL A 317 19.59 -33.69 24.87
N ASN A 318 20.46 -34.69 24.75
CA ASN A 318 20.36 -35.92 25.53
C ASN A 318 20.68 -35.63 27.01
N PRO A 319 19.73 -35.84 27.94
CA PRO A 319 19.92 -35.49 29.34
C PRO A 319 20.98 -36.33 30.06
N LYS A 320 21.42 -37.45 29.47
CA LYS A 320 22.41 -38.35 30.09
C LYS A 320 23.86 -37.93 29.85
N ASN A 321 24.15 -37.35 28.69
CA ASN A 321 25.53 -37.04 28.26
C ASN A 321 25.71 -35.58 27.80
N GLY A 322 24.64 -34.79 27.72
CA GLY A 322 24.70 -33.38 27.34
C GLY A 322 24.93 -33.13 25.84
N THR A 323 24.95 -34.17 25.01
CA THR A 323 25.12 -34.04 23.55
C THR A 323 23.77 -33.93 22.85
N ARG A 324 23.66 -33.17 21.76
CA ARG A 324 22.45 -33.13 20.93
C ARG A 324 22.17 -34.49 20.28
N TYR A 325 20.90 -34.80 20.04
CA TYR A 325 20.54 -35.93 19.18
C TYR A 325 20.70 -35.56 17.70
N GLY A 326 20.77 -36.56 16.83
CA GLY A 326 20.62 -36.34 15.39
C GLY A 326 19.20 -35.89 15.04
N VAL A 327 19.09 -35.01 14.06
CA VAL A 327 17.81 -34.56 13.49
C VAL A 327 17.18 -35.73 12.75
N SER A 328 15.96 -36.10 13.13
CA SER A 328 15.18 -37.17 12.49
C SER A 328 14.10 -36.59 11.58
N ASN A 329 13.37 -35.59 12.07
CA ASN A 329 12.41 -34.82 11.29
C ASN A 329 12.21 -33.43 11.86
N VAL A 330 11.65 -32.55 11.05
CA VAL A 330 11.10 -31.27 11.49
C VAL A 330 9.61 -31.25 11.21
N THR A 331 8.84 -30.69 12.13
CA THR A 331 7.44 -30.35 11.94
C THR A 331 7.32 -28.83 11.89
N ILE A 332 6.58 -28.33 10.90
CA ILE A 332 6.45 -26.90 10.63
C ILE A 332 5.01 -26.50 10.90
N GLY A 333 4.82 -25.43 11.66
CA GLY A 333 3.56 -24.71 11.78
C GLY A 333 3.62 -23.43 10.95
N VAL A 334 2.55 -23.14 10.22
CA VAL A 334 2.44 -21.94 9.39
C VAL A 334 1.33 -21.05 9.92
N CYS A 335 1.45 -19.77 9.62
CA CYS A 335 0.37 -18.82 9.81
C CYS A 335 -0.70 -19.13 8.80
N ILE A 336 -1.87 -19.44 9.34
CA ILE A 336 -3.08 -19.20 8.61
C ILE A 336 -3.69 -17.97 9.26
N ASP A 337 -4.17 -17.06 8.43
CA ASP A 337 -5.28 -16.26 8.90
C ASP A 337 -6.31 -17.25 9.41
N THR A 338 -6.95 -16.94 10.53
CA THR A 338 -8.26 -17.51 10.75
C THR A 338 -9.14 -17.01 9.60
N VAL A 339 -9.04 -17.64 8.42
CA VAL A 339 -10.23 -18.08 7.74
C VAL A 339 -10.89 -18.96 8.78
N GLU A 340 -11.72 -18.31 9.58
CA GLU A 340 -12.95 -18.86 10.14
C GLU A 340 -13.20 -20.16 9.42
N THR A 341 -12.90 -21.26 10.10
CA THR A 341 -12.97 -22.61 9.56
C THR A 341 -14.38 -22.84 9.07
N GLY A 342 -14.64 -22.51 7.80
CA GLY A 342 -15.85 -22.76 7.03
C GLY A 342 -17.15 -22.70 7.82
N GLY A 343 -17.27 -21.74 8.75
CA GLY A 343 -18.48 -21.47 9.50
C GLY A 343 -19.01 -20.14 9.00
N GLY A 344 -19.71 -20.15 7.86
CA GLY A 344 -20.26 -18.98 7.18
C GLY A 344 -20.54 -17.79 8.10
N GLY A 345 -19.65 -16.80 8.06
CA GLY A 345 -20.10 -15.41 8.14
C GLY A 345 -20.79 -15.13 6.82
N ASP A 346 -22.05 -14.68 6.88
CA ASP A 346 -22.91 -14.37 5.72
C ASP A 346 -22.17 -13.44 4.73
N CYS A 347 -21.39 -14.02 3.81
CA CYS A 347 -21.18 -13.38 2.53
C CYS A 347 -22.42 -13.66 1.71
N VAL A 348 -22.81 -12.68 0.91
CA VAL A 348 -24.01 -12.80 0.10
C VAL A 348 -23.61 -13.30 -1.28
N VAL A 349 -24.21 -14.43 -1.67
CA VAL A 349 -24.14 -14.94 -3.04
C VAL A 349 -25.00 -14.04 -3.92
N CYS A 350 -24.39 -13.37 -4.90
CA CYS A 350 -25.09 -12.48 -5.83
C CYS A 350 -25.50 -13.26 -7.08
N ASP A 351 -26.54 -14.08 -6.93
CA ASP A 351 -27.15 -14.89 -7.99
C ASP A 351 -28.68 -14.72 -8.08
N ASP A 352 -29.27 -13.90 -7.21
CA ASP A 352 -30.68 -13.55 -7.24
C ASP A 352 -30.95 -12.03 -7.14
N GLU A 353 -32.09 -11.59 -7.69
CA GLU A 353 -32.50 -10.18 -7.71
C GLU A 353 -32.86 -9.60 -6.33
N ALA A 354 -32.83 -10.40 -5.26
CA ALA A 354 -33.11 -9.91 -3.90
C ALA A 354 -31.89 -9.20 -3.30
N VAL A 355 -30.69 -9.50 -3.79
CA VAL A 355 -29.44 -8.86 -3.38
C VAL A 355 -29.27 -7.51 -4.09
N SER A 356 -28.97 -6.46 -3.32
CA SER A 356 -28.66 -5.13 -3.86
C SER A 356 -27.25 -4.74 -3.45
N LEU A 357 -26.37 -4.50 -4.43
CA LEU A 357 -25.01 -4.04 -4.19
C LEU A 357 -24.97 -2.54 -3.90
N ALA A 358 -24.32 -2.17 -2.79
CA ALA A 358 -23.98 -0.81 -2.45
C ALA A 358 -22.66 -0.39 -3.10
N SER A 359 -21.64 -1.23 -3.02
CA SER A 359 -20.34 -0.97 -3.66
C SER A 359 -19.82 -2.19 -4.43
N LEU A 360 -18.93 -1.92 -5.38
CA LEU A 360 -18.17 -2.94 -6.11
C LEU A 360 -16.75 -2.45 -6.36
N ASP A 361 -15.77 -3.26 -6.02
CA ASP A 361 -14.35 -2.96 -6.21
C ASP A 361 -13.83 -3.70 -7.43
N ILE A 362 -13.20 -2.96 -8.34
CA ILE A 362 -12.70 -3.46 -9.61
C ILE A 362 -11.19 -3.26 -9.66
N GLY A 363 -10.46 -4.37 -9.76
CA GLY A 363 -9.03 -4.39 -10.04
C GLY A 363 -8.77 -4.34 -11.55
N TYR A 364 -7.75 -3.58 -11.95
CA TYR A 364 -7.26 -3.53 -13.32
C TYR A 364 -5.97 -4.34 -13.46
N ARG A 365 -5.89 -5.15 -14.52
CA ARG A 365 -4.83 -6.13 -14.79
C ARG A 365 -4.21 -5.98 -16.17
N GLY A 366 -4.40 -4.82 -16.79
CA GLY A 366 -3.85 -4.53 -18.11
C GLY A 366 -2.40 -4.01 -18.00
N SER A 367 -1.57 -4.36 -18.98
CA SER A 367 -0.14 -4.05 -18.97
C SER A 367 0.21 -2.58 -19.22
N ASP A 368 -0.74 -1.77 -19.70
CA ASP A 368 -0.54 -0.36 -20.05
C ASP A 368 -1.41 0.53 -19.17
N GLU A 369 -0.94 1.76 -18.87
CA GLU A 369 -1.77 2.80 -18.25
C GLU A 369 -2.97 3.11 -19.17
N GLN A 370 -4.18 3.04 -18.64
CA GLN A 370 -5.41 3.31 -19.39
C GLN A 370 -6.29 4.34 -18.69
N SER A 371 -7.02 5.14 -19.48
CA SER A 371 -8.04 6.02 -18.95
C SER A 371 -9.37 5.28 -18.87
N ILE A 372 -9.88 5.09 -17.65
CA ILE A 372 -11.13 4.38 -17.39
C ILE A 372 -12.21 5.37 -17.00
N ALA A 373 -13.40 5.19 -17.57
CA ALA A 373 -14.61 5.86 -17.13
C ALA A 373 -15.72 4.83 -16.92
N VAL A 374 -16.32 4.83 -15.72
CA VAL A 374 -17.43 3.95 -15.37
C VAL A 374 -18.68 4.78 -15.12
N VAL A 375 -19.77 4.39 -15.76
CA VAL A 375 -21.06 5.08 -15.62
C VAL A 375 -22.16 4.07 -15.25
N SER A 376 -23.11 4.50 -14.41
CA SER A 376 -24.33 3.73 -14.17
C SER A 376 -25.30 3.91 -15.33
N THR A 377 -25.87 2.81 -15.84
CA THR A 377 -26.81 2.83 -16.97
C THR A 377 -28.07 2.00 -16.69
N LYS A 378 -29.07 2.15 -17.56
CA LYS A 378 -30.39 1.50 -17.48
C LYS A 378 -31.17 1.85 -16.19
N GLY A 379 -32.33 1.23 -15.96
CA GLY A 379 -33.12 1.39 -14.72
C GLY A 379 -33.56 2.81 -14.30
N GLY A 380 -33.40 3.83 -15.14
CA GLY A 380 -33.54 5.24 -14.74
C GLY A 380 -32.37 5.79 -13.91
N THR A 381 -31.25 5.07 -13.86
CA THR A 381 -29.97 5.50 -13.30
C THR A 381 -29.10 6.19 -14.36
N SER A 382 -28.13 6.95 -13.88
CA SER A 382 -27.15 7.73 -14.64
C SER A 382 -26.06 8.19 -13.68
N GLY A 383 -24.98 8.79 -14.17
CA GLY A 383 -23.90 9.34 -13.34
C GLY A 383 -22.60 8.60 -13.57
N THR A 384 -21.50 9.32 -13.33
CA THR A 384 -20.14 8.78 -13.37
C THR A 384 -19.81 8.23 -12.01
N LEU A 385 -19.53 6.93 -11.93
CA LEU A 385 -19.12 6.24 -10.71
C LEU A 385 -17.60 6.28 -10.55
N PHE A 386 -16.87 6.28 -11.66
CA PHE A 386 -15.42 6.42 -11.66
C PHE A 386 -14.94 7.11 -12.94
N ALA A 387 -13.92 7.94 -12.84
CA ALA A 387 -13.19 8.47 -13.99
C ALA A 387 -11.75 8.77 -13.57
N GLY A 388 -10.80 8.01 -14.13
CA GLY A 388 -9.40 8.09 -13.71
C GLY A 388 -8.45 7.42 -14.70
N ARG A 389 -7.17 7.47 -14.38
CA ARG A 389 -6.17 6.59 -15.00
C ARG A 389 -5.86 5.45 -14.04
N VAL A 390 -5.62 4.27 -14.58
CA VAL A 390 -5.26 3.07 -13.84
C VAL A 390 -4.11 2.36 -14.54
N THR A 391 -3.27 1.70 -13.76
CA THR A 391 -2.12 0.88 -14.13
C THR A 391 -2.25 -0.52 -13.51
N ASP A 392 -1.47 -1.48 -14.00
CA ASP A 392 -1.54 -2.88 -13.54
C ASP A 392 -1.47 -2.98 -12.00
N GLY A 393 -2.45 -3.65 -11.39
CA GLY A 393 -2.58 -3.79 -9.94
C GLY A 393 -3.44 -2.73 -9.25
N ASP A 394 -3.78 -1.62 -9.93
CA ASP A 394 -4.68 -0.61 -9.37
C ASP A 394 -6.11 -1.16 -9.19
N ALA A 395 -6.77 -0.76 -8.11
CA ALA A 395 -8.18 -1.04 -7.87
C ALA A 395 -8.97 0.26 -7.64
N PHE A 396 -10.24 0.26 -8.05
CA PHE A 396 -11.14 1.38 -7.81
C PHE A 396 -12.53 0.90 -7.38
N THR A 397 -13.13 1.66 -6.47
CA THR A 397 -14.47 1.40 -5.93
C THR A 397 -15.53 2.15 -6.71
N LEU A 398 -16.62 1.46 -7.03
CA LEU A 398 -17.85 2.05 -7.52
C LEU A 398 -18.82 2.15 -6.35
N ASP A 399 -19.30 3.35 -6.05
CA ASP A 399 -20.26 3.57 -4.96
C ASP A 399 -21.66 3.86 -5.52
N GLY A 400 -22.66 3.11 -5.03
CA GLY A 400 -24.06 3.31 -5.33
C GLY A 400 -24.61 4.67 -4.90
N SER A 401 -23.93 5.37 -3.98
CA SER A 401 -24.24 6.74 -3.56
C SER A 401 -24.01 7.77 -4.69
N ASP A 402 -23.10 7.49 -5.63
CA ASP A 402 -22.80 8.32 -6.80
C ASP A 402 -23.82 8.14 -7.95
N VAL A 403 -24.76 7.21 -7.80
CA VAL A 403 -25.79 6.94 -8.81
C VAL A 403 -26.87 8.02 -8.81
N THR A 404 -26.97 8.74 -9.92
CA THR A 404 -28.05 9.70 -10.20
C THR A 404 -29.32 8.98 -10.68
N ARG A 405 -30.43 9.11 -9.94
CA ARG A 405 -31.73 8.48 -10.28
C ARG A 405 -32.78 9.49 -10.74
N LYS A 406 -33.50 9.20 -11.83
CA LYS A 406 -34.62 10.05 -12.31
C LYS A 406 -35.82 10.00 -11.34
N GLY A 407 -36.01 11.07 -10.55
CA GLY A 407 -37.21 11.27 -9.73
C GLY A 407 -37.01 11.97 -8.37
N LYS A 408 -35.77 12.14 -7.89
CA LYS A 408 -35.49 12.79 -6.60
C LYS A 408 -35.29 14.31 -6.75
N ASN A 409 -36.37 15.06 -6.94
CA ASN A 409 -36.41 16.45 -6.48
C ASN A 409 -36.75 16.45 -4.98
N GLY A 410 -35.74 16.47 -4.12
CA GLY A 410 -35.78 17.12 -2.80
C GLY A 410 -36.78 16.65 -1.73
N ASN A 411 -37.08 15.35 -1.57
CA ASN A 411 -37.81 14.88 -0.39
C ASN A 411 -37.50 13.41 -0.06
N THR A 412 -36.61 13.16 0.90
CA THR A 412 -36.33 11.81 1.44
C THR A 412 -37.29 11.51 2.60
N ASN A 413 -38.45 10.97 2.26
CA ASN A 413 -39.26 10.16 3.17
C ASN A 413 -40.01 9.12 2.32
N GLY A 414 -39.35 7.99 2.05
CA GLY A 414 -39.90 6.91 1.21
C GLY A 414 -38.92 5.78 0.90
N GLY A 415 -38.58 4.98 1.92
CA GLY A 415 -38.12 3.58 1.93
C GLY A 415 -37.62 2.87 0.66
N GLY A 416 -36.41 3.18 0.22
CA GLY A 416 -35.56 2.28 -0.57
C GLY A 416 -34.11 2.78 -0.50
N PRO A 417 -33.09 1.90 -0.42
CA PRO A 417 -31.71 2.32 -0.18
C PRO A 417 -31.28 3.23 -1.32
N ALA A 418 -30.91 4.47 -0.97
CA ALA A 418 -30.55 5.49 -1.93
C ALA A 418 -29.25 5.14 -2.67
N ASP A 419 -28.46 4.24 -2.09
CA ASP A 419 -27.02 4.12 -2.30
C ASP A 419 -26.64 2.76 -2.92
N ARG A 420 -27.48 2.22 -3.83
CA ARG A 420 -27.20 1.00 -4.61
C ARG A 420 -26.77 1.28 -6.05
N LEU A 421 -25.88 0.46 -6.62
CA LEU A 421 -25.25 0.64 -7.94
C LEU A 421 -26.23 0.69 -9.14
N GLY A 422 -27.42 0.12 -8.99
CA GLY A 422 -28.43 0.06 -10.06
C GLY A 422 -28.43 -1.29 -10.78
N PRO A 423 -28.98 -1.37 -11.99
CA PRO A 423 -29.07 -2.65 -12.73
C PRO A 423 -27.85 -2.96 -13.60
N GLU A 424 -27.13 -1.94 -14.04
CA GLU A 424 -26.02 -2.09 -14.97
C GLU A 424 -25.04 -0.92 -14.82
N ILE A 425 -23.77 -1.23 -15.00
CA ILE A 425 -22.71 -0.25 -15.20
C ILE A 425 -22.05 -0.51 -16.55
N GLU A 426 -21.46 0.53 -17.13
CA GLU A 426 -20.68 0.45 -18.36
C GLU A 426 -19.28 1.03 -18.12
N ILE A 427 -18.26 0.23 -18.42
CA ILE A 427 -16.86 0.61 -18.32
C ILE A 427 -16.36 0.98 -19.71
N ALA A 428 -15.81 2.19 -19.87
CA ALA A 428 -15.16 2.65 -21.08
C ALA A 428 -13.64 2.76 -20.86
N VAL A 429 -12.88 2.11 -21.74
CA VAL A 429 -11.42 2.19 -21.81
C VAL A 429 -11.02 3.19 -22.90
N ASP A 430 -10.25 4.22 -22.55
CA ASP A 430 -9.74 5.27 -23.46
C ASP A 430 -10.82 5.91 -24.35
N GLY A 431 -12.04 6.02 -23.82
CA GLY A 431 -13.21 6.53 -24.55
C GLY A 431 -13.70 5.61 -25.70
N GLY A 432 -13.27 4.35 -25.70
CA GLY A 432 -13.63 3.30 -26.65
C GLY A 432 -15.00 2.68 -26.42
N ALA A 433 -15.16 1.43 -26.86
CA ALA A 433 -16.40 0.69 -26.67
C ALA A 433 -16.63 0.38 -25.17
N THR A 434 -17.90 0.36 -24.75
CA THR A 434 -18.24 0.08 -23.36
C THR A 434 -18.39 -1.42 -23.10
N ILE A 435 -17.95 -1.85 -21.93
CA ILE A 435 -18.12 -3.20 -21.39
C ILE A 435 -19.26 -3.13 -20.36
N PRO A 436 -20.43 -3.71 -20.64
CA PRO A 436 -21.55 -3.70 -19.70
C PRO A 436 -21.38 -4.79 -18.63
N ILE A 437 -21.77 -4.47 -17.39
CA ILE A 437 -21.77 -5.40 -16.26
C ILE A 437 -23.10 -5.29 -15.52
N HIS A 438 -23.78 -6.42 -15.35
CA HIS A 438 -25.01 -6.51 -14.59
C HIS A 438 -24.71 -6.53 -13.08
N VAL A 439 -24.99 -5.42 -12.40
CA VAL A 439 -24.72 -5.23 -10.95
C VAL A 439 -25.97 -5.39 -10.08
N SER A 440 -27.05 -5.91 -10.67
CA SER A 440 -28.33 -6.21 -9.98
C SER A 440 -28.43 -7.61 -9.36
N CYS A 441 -27.36 -8.40 -9.38
CA CYS A 441 -27.39 -9.82 -8.97
C CYS A 441 -28.40 -10.69 -9.73
N SER A 442 -28.93 -10.20 -10.86
CA SER A 442 -29.75 -10.99 -11.78
C SER A 442 -28.94 -12.02 -12.56
N GLU A 443 -27.62 -11.84 -12.60
CA GLU A 443 -26.64 -12.77 -13.14
C GLU A 443 -25.57 -13.01 -12.07
N PRO A 444 -24.96 -14.20 -12.02
CA PRO A 444 -23.92 -14.50 -11.03
C PRO A 444 -22.79 -13.48 -11.09
N LEU A 445 -22.47 -12.89 -9.94
CA LEU A 445 -21.37 -11.94 -9.79
C LEU A 445 -20.64 -12.25 -8.48
N ALA A 446 -19.32 -12.33 -8.55
CA ALA A 446 -18.50 -12.93 -7.48
C ALA A 446 -17.13 -12.26 -7.40
N VAL A 447 -16.54 -12.21 -6.20
CA VAL A 447 -15.12 -11.86 -6.05
C VAL A 447 -14.26 -12.91 -6.78
N GLY A 448 -13.28 -12.45 -7.56
CA GLY A 448 -12.44 -13.25 -8.46
C GLY A 448 -12.97 -13.37 -9.89
N MET A 449 -14.18 -12.86 -10.18
CA MET A 449 -14.73 -12.88 -11.53
C MET A 449 -14.01 -11.89 -12.43
N ARG A 450 -13.58 -12.34 -13.62
CA ARG A 450 -12.86 -11.53 -14.61
C ARG A 450 -13.73 -11.17 -15.81
N PHE A 451 -13.49 -10.01 -16.38
CA PHE A 451 -14.21 -9.50 -17.54
C PHE A 451 -13.37 -8.51 -18.36
N GLY A 452 -13.87 -8.17 -19.55
CA GLY A 452 -13.15 -7.42 -20.56
C GLY A 452 -12.65 -8.31 -21.70
N PRO A 453 -12.34 -7.73 -22.88
CA PRO A 453 -11.88 -8.50 -24.05
C PRO A 453 -10.59 -9.32 -23.83
N ALA A 454 -9.77 -8.97 -22.84
CA ALA A 454 -8.53 -9.62 -22.47
C ALA A 454 -8.48 -10.06 -20.98
N ASP A 455 -9.64 -10.15 -20.31
CA ASP A 455 -9.75 -10.38 -18.86
C ASP A 455 -8.97 -9.35 -18.03
N GLU A 456 -8.90 -8.12 -18.53
CA GLU A 456 -8.12 -7.02 -17.95
C GLU A 456 -8.77 -6.38 -16.71
N PHE A 457 -9.98 -6.81 -16.33
CA PHE A 457 -10.65 -6.38 -15.10
C PHE A 457 -11.07 -7.58 -14.25
N GLU A 458 -11.01 -7.41 -12.94
CA GLU A 458 -11.39 -8.42 -11.95
C GLU A 458 -12.21 -7.80 -10.82
N ILE A 459 -13.25 -8.50 -10.37
CA ILE A 459 -13.99 -8.11 -9.15
C ILE A 459 -13.13 -8.51 -7.96
N VAL A 460 -12.61 -7.53 -7.22
CA VAL A 460 -11.73 -7.78 -6.06
C VAL A 460 -12.47 -7.63 -4.73
N GLY A 461 -13.68 -7.07 -4.75
CA GLY A 461 -14.50 -6.84 -3.56
C GLY A 461 -15.88 -6.29 -3.91
N GLY A 462 -16.77 -6.23 -2.91
CA GLY A 462 -18.09 -5.64 -3.05
C GLY A 462 -18.94 -5.82 -1.79
N THR A 463 -19.87 -4.90 -1.56
CA THR A 463 -20.75 -4.91 -0.39
C THR A 463 -22.22 -4.75 -0.77
N THR A 464 -23.13 -5.40 -0.04
CA THR A 464 -24.57 -5.21 -0.18
C THR A 464 -25.03 -3.91 0.49
N THR A 465 -26.25 -3.47 0.20
CA THR A 465 -26.88 -2.32 0.89
C THR A 465 -27.09 -2.52 2.38
N ASP A 466 -27.00 -3.76 2.86
CA ASP A 466 -27.10 -4.11 4.28
C ASP A 466 -25.70 -4.22 4.93
N GLY A 467 -24.63 -3.97 4.16
CA GLY A 467 -23.24 -3.96 4.63
C GLY A 467 -22.56 -5.32 4.63
N GLU A 468 -23.16 -6.33 4.00
CA GLU A 468 -22.62 -7.70 3.93
C GLU A 468 -21.65 -7.84 2.75
N PRO A 469 -20.54 -8.58 2.89
CA PRO A 469 -19.58 -8.75 1.81
C PRO A 469 -20.09 -9.69 0.72
N LEU A 470 -19.63 -9.49 -0.52
CA LEU A 470 -19.93 -10.39 -1.64
C LEU A 470 -19.09 -11.67 -1.56
N CYS A 471 -19.70 -12.83 -1.83
CA CYS A 471 -18.96 -14.10 -1.88
C CYS A 471 -18.01 -14.20 -3.10
N GLY A 472 -16.90 -14.93 -2.92
CA GLY A 472 -15.97 -15.27 -3.99
C GLY A 472 -16.45 -16.41 -4.90
N THR A 473 -15.78 -16.62 -6.03
CA THR A 473 -16.11 -17.68 -7.01
C THR A 473 -16.08 -19.09 -6.44
N GLU A 474 -15.39 -19.33 -5.32
CA GLU A 474 -15.36 -20.64 -4.66
C GLU A 474 -16.66 -20.99 -3.93
N ALA A 475 -17.52 -20.00 -3.67
CA ALA A 475 -18.78 -20.13 -2.94
C ALA A 475 -20.05 -20.08 -3.81
N ASN A 476 -19.92 -19.80 -5.11
CA ASN A 476 -21.03 -19.62 -6.07
C ASN A 476 -21.23 -20.80 -7.04
#